data_AF-A0A653DMA0-F1
#
_entry.id   AF-A0A653DMA0-F1
#
_cell.length_a   1.000
_cell.length_b   1.000
_cell.length_c   1.000
_cell.angle_alpha   90.00
_cell.angle_beta   90.00
_cell.angle_gamma   90.00
#
_symmetry.space_group_name_H-M   'P 1'
#
loop_
_entity.id
_entity.type
_entity.pdbx_description
1 polymer ?
#
loop_
_entity_poly.entity_id
_entity_poly.type
_entity_poly.pdbx_seq_one_letter_code
_entity_poly.pdbx_strand_id
1 'polypeptide(L)'
;MSYITWLFFIFLSAKGYAEPCLRKHFENGTVCVCNAQHCDTIELEAPQPGKNVVVYTSSADGLRFQKKVQQFVFNGKDLDEQITIGNQTYQQILGFGGAFTDSTGINIMKMDKGLQEKILRSYFSKDGLEYSLGRVPIGGTDFSTRAYSYLSEEVDPQLKSFRLQVEDLKYKIPIIKKARGLSEDLKLFSSAWTAPKWMKTNGKYTGPVSFLKEEYYQQWADYHVRFLDAYSDQNVTFWGMTTGNEPLSGILNMPVPSVAWVAPTQ
;
A
#
# COMPACT_ATOMS: atom_id res chain seq x y z
N MET A 1 -40.64 20.93 40.16
CA MET A 1 -40.76 20.74 38.69
C MET A 1 -39.43 21.11 38.07
N SER A 2 -38.62 20.11 37.73
CA SER A 2 -37.31 20.31 37.08
C SER A 2 -37.47 19.99 35.60
N TYR A 3 -37.26 20.98 34.73
CA TYR A 3 -37.35 20.82 33.28
C TYR A 3 -35.99 20.37 32.75
N ILE A 4 -35.91 19.13 32.28
CA ILE A 4 -34.75 18.61 31.53
C ILE A 4 -34.93 19.03 30.07
N THR A 5 -34.16 20.01 29.63
CA THR A 5 -34.02 20.37 28.21
C THR A 5 -33.13 19.35 27.51
N TRP A 6 -33.74 18.51 26.68
CA TRP A 6 -33.04 17.61 25.76
C TRP A 6 -32.50 18.41 24.58
N LEU A 7 -31.18 18.58 24.51
CA LEU A 7 -30.50 19.07 23.31
C LEU A 7 -30.44 17.94 22.28
N PHE A 8 -31.32 18.00 21.28
CA PHE A 8 -31.20 17.19 20.08
C PHE A 8 -30.03 17.72 19.23
N PHE A 9 -28.92 17.00 19.22
CA PHE A 9 -27.89 17.18 18.19
C PHE A 9 -28.42 16.61 16.87
N ILE A 10 -28.88 17.50 15.98
CA ILE A 10 -29.13 17.15 14.59
C ILE A 10 -27.75 16.96 13.94
N PHE A 11 -27.34 15.70 13.76
CA PHE A 11 -26.29 15.37 12.81
C PHE A 11 -26.85 15.62 11.40
N LEU A 12 -26.62 16.82 10.86
CA LEU A 12 -26.72 17.02 9.42
C LEU A 12 -25.62 16.17 8.77
N SER A 13 -26.01 15.00 8.27
CA SER A 13 -25.23 14.31 7.24
C SER A 13 -25.29 15.21 5.99
N ALA A 14 -24.26 16.03 5.81
CA ALA A 14 -24.04 16.68 4.53
C ALA A 14 -23.79 15.55 3.52
N LYS A 15 -24.80 15.26 2.70
CA LYS A 15 -24.60 14.49 1.46
C LYS A 15 -23.69 15.33 0.57
N GLY A 16 -22.38 15.22 0.77
CA GLY A 16 -21.39 15.77 -0.15
C GLY A 16 -21.53 15.01 -1.46
N TYR A 17 -21.82 15.73 -2.55
CA TYR A 17 -21.74 15.15 -3.88
C TYR A 17 -20.28 14.74 -4.15
N ALA A 18 -20.08 13.62 -4.86
CA ALA A 18 -18.75 13.25 -5.32
C ALA A 18 -18.14 14.36 -6.18
N GLU A 19 -16.89 14.71 -5.90
CA GLU A 19 -16.15 15.70 -6.66
C GLU A 19 -15.77 15.09 -8.02
N PRO A 20 -16.05 15.76 -9.15
CA PRO A 20 -15.82 15.19 -10.46
C PRO A 20 -14.33 15.17 -10.84
N CYS A 21 -13.97 14.21 -11.69
CA CYS A 21 -12.65 14.13 -12.32
C CYS A 21 -12.39 15.35 -13.22
N LEU A 22 -11.36 16.14 -12.90
CA LEU A 22 -10.83 17.19 -13.79
C LEU A 22 -9.95 16.55 -14.86
N ARG A 23 -10.54 16.22 -16.01
CA ARG A 23 -9.87 15.45 -17.05
C ARG A 23 -8.75 16.23 -17.72
N LYS A 24 -7.61 15.57 -17.91
CA LYS A 24 -6.53 16.01 -18.80
C LYS A 24 -6.14 14.87 -19.73
N HIS A 25 -6.12 15.18 -21.02
CA HIS A 25 -5.75 14.23 -22.07
C HIS A 25 -4.24 14.28 -22.34
N PHE A 26 -3.67 13.09 -22.54
CA PHE A 26 -2.31 12.83 -22.98
C PHE A 26 -2.36 11.83 -24.13
N GLU A 27 -1.25 11.67 -24.85
CA GLU A 27 -1.13 10.73 -25.98
C GLU A 27 -1.56 9.30 -25.61
N ASN A 28 -1.23 8.86 -24.38
CA ASN A 28 -1.50 7.50 -23.91
C ASN A 28 -2.76 7.38 -23.03
N GLY A 29 -3.62 8.40 -23.00
CA GLY A 29 -4.91 8.33 -22.29
C GLY A 29 -5.26 9.55 -21.46
N THR A 30 -6.21 9.38 -20.55
CA THR A 30 -6.81 10.48 -19.79
C THR A 30 -6.63 10.29 -18.29
N VAL A 31 -6.20 11.33 -17.59
CA VAL A 31 -6.03 11.34 -16.12
C VAL A 31 -7.01 12.31 -15.47
N CYS A 32 -7.24 12.15 -14.16
CA CYS A 32 -7.91 13.12 -13.31
C CYS A 32 -6.86 13.98 -12.60
N VAL A 33 -6.94 15.29 -12.79
CA VAL A 33 -5.97 16.23 -12.22
C VAL A 33 -6.39 16.61 -10.81
N CYS A 34 -5.51 16.35 -9.84
CA CYS A 34 -5.65 16.82 -8.47
C CYS A 34 -4.65 17.94 -8.17
N ASN A 35 -5.08 18.92 -7.37
CA ASN A 35 -4.27 20.01 -6.86
C ASN A 35 -4.63 20.29 -5.38
N ALA A 36 -4.10 21.36 -4.78
CA ALA A 36 -4.35 21.66 -3.38
C ALA A 36 -5.81 21.99 -3.07
N GLN A 37 -6.59 22.43 -4.06
CA GLN A 37 -7.99 22.84 -3.93
C GLN A 37 -8.96 21.71 -4.31
N HIS A 38 -8.63 20.91 -5.32
CA HIS A 38 -9.52 19.92 -5.94
C HIS A 38 -8.87 18.55 -6.07
N CYS A 39 -9.64 17.49 -5.81
CA CYS A 39 -9.35 16.13 -6.25
C CYS A 39 -10.68 15.37 -6.30
N ASP A 40 -10.85 14.46 -7.27
CA ASP A 40 -12.07 13.69 -7.40
C ASP A 40 -12.27 12.71 -6.24
N THR A 41 -13.53 12.48 -5.90
CA THR A 41 -13.94 11.54 -4.84
C THR A 41 -14.95 10.54 -5.38
N ILE A 42 -15.10 9.42 -4.69
CA ILE A 42 -16.02 8.34 -5.05
C ILE A 42 -17.20 8.35 -4.07
N GLU A 43 -18.43 8.41 -4.59
CA GLU A 43 -19.63 8.25 -3.79
C GLU A 43 -20.01 6.77 -3.72
N LEU A 44 -19.65 6.11 -2.61
CA LEU A 44 -20.01 4.72 -2.38
C LEU A 44 -21.44 4.58 -1.83
N GLU A 45 -22.19 3.65 -2.42
CA GLU A 45 -23.55 3.28 -2.03
C GLU A 45 -23.66 1.75 -1.95
N ALA A 46 -24.11 1.26 -0.80
CA ALA A 46 -24.41 -0.15 -0.61
C ALA A 46 -25.72 -0.52 -1.33
N PRO A 47 -25.76 -1.61 -2.11
CA PRO A 47 -27.00 -2.08 -2.71
C PRO A 47 -27.98 -2.56 -1.64
N GLN A 48 -29.27 -2.45 -1.94
CA GLN A 48 -30.35 -3.04 -1.17
C GLN A 48 -30.54 -4.50 -1.61
N PRO A 49 -30.31 -5.49 -0.73
CA PRO A 49 -30.43 -6.90 -1.06
C PRO A 49 -31.79 -7.23 -1.69
N GLY A 50 -31.77 -7.95 -2.82
CA GLY A 50 -32.96 -8.38 -3.55
C GLY A 50 -33.73 -7.27 -4.30
N LYS A 51 -33.28 -6.01 -4.24
CA LYS A 51 -33.95 -4.88 -4.90
C LYS A 51 -33.15 -4.28 -6.04
N ASN A 52 -31.90 -3.91 -5.77
CA ASN A 52 -31.08 -3.22 -6.75
C ASN A 52 -29.63 -3.73 -6.79
N VAL A 53 -28.94 -3.33 -7.84
CA VAL A 53 -27.50 -3.42 -8.01
C VAL A 53 -26.94 -2.00 -8.18
N VAL A 54 -25.78 -1.75 -7.60
CA VAL A 54 -25.02 -0.51 -7.78
C VAL A 54 -23.83 -0.82 -8.66
N VAL A 55 -23.72 -0.12 -9.79
CA VAL A 55 -22.69 -0.33 -10.80
C VAL A 55 -21.78 0.90 -10.84
N TYR A 56 -20.47 0.68 -10.77
CA TYR A 56 -19.47 1.71 -11.01
C TYR A 56 -18.77 1.42 -12.33
N THR A 57 -18.73 2.40 -13.22
CA THR A 57 -18.14 2.24 -14.55
C THR A 57 -16.98 3.19 -14.76
N SER A 58 -15.87 2.64 -15.27
CA SER A 58 -14.74 3.39 -15.80
C SER A 58 -14.49 2.98 -17.25
N SER A 59 -14.13 3.92 -18.13
CA SER A 59 -13.92 3.65 -19.56
C SER A 59 -12.77 4.44 -20.15
N ALA A 60 -12.26 3.99 -21.30
CA ALA A 60 -11.27 4.71 -22.10
C ALA A 60 -11.78 6.11 -22.49
N ASP A 61 -13.07 6.22 -22.84
CA ASP A 61 -13.76 7.47 -23.21
C ASP A 61 -14.01 8.43 -22.04
N GLY A 62 -13.60 8.06 -20.82
CA GLY A 62 -13.44 9.00 -19.72
C GLY A 62 -14.37 8.80 -18.54
N LEU A 63 -15.21 7.76 -18.50
CA LEU A 63 -15.94 7.44 -17.27
C LEU A 63 -14.95 7.10 -16.15
N ARG A 64 -15.22 7.58 -14.94
CA ARG A 64 -14.37 7.40 -13.75
C ARG A 64 -15.28 7.11 -12.57
N PHE A 65 -15.35 5.85 -12.16
CA PHE A 65 -16.24 5.37 -11.10
C PHE A 65 -17.66 5.94 -11.20
N GLN A 66 -18.19 6.05 -12.43
CA GLN A 66 -19.53 6.60 -12.62
C GLN A 66 -20.54 5.64 -12.00
N LYS A 67 -21.25 6.10 -10.96
CA LYS A 67 -22.27 5.33 -10.26
C LYS A 67 -23.57 5.28 -11.07
N LYS A 68 -24.16 4.09 -11.17
CA LYS A 68 -25.53 3.86 -11.66
C LYS A 68 -26.23 2.82 -10.78
N VAL A 69 -27.42 3.14 -10.31
CA VAL A 69 -28.27 2.20 -9.58
C VAL A 69 -29.28 1.58 -10.56
N GLN A 70 -29.38 0.26 -10.58
CA GLN A 70 -30.31 -0.49 -11.44
C GLN A 70 -31.14 -1.45 -10.60
N GLN A 71 -32.42 -1.60 -10.90
CA GLN A 71 -33.29 -2.56 -10.19
C GLN A 71 -33.09 -3.96 -10.76
N PHE A 72 -33.26 -5.00 -9.92
CA PHE A 72 -33.34 -6.36 -10.43
C PHE A 72 -34.55 -6.51 -11.35
N VAL A 73 -34.31 -7.13 -12.51
CA VAL A 73 -35.37 -7.49 -13.45
C VAL A 73 -35.43 -9.01 -13.48
N PHE A 74 -36.54 -9.58 -13.02
CA PHE A 74 -36.79 -11.01 -13.13
C PHE A 74 -37.51 -11.26 -14.45
N ASN A 75 -36.73 -11.43 -15.52
CA ASN A 75 -37.26 -11.81 -16.83
C ASN A 75 -37.04 -13.31 -17.01
N GLY A 76 -38.11 -14.10 -17.09
CA GLY A 76 -38.05 -15.56 -17.28
C GLY A 76 -37.66 -15.98 -18.69
N LYS A 77 -36.85 -15.18 -19.39
CA LYS A 77 -36.33 -15.45 -20.73
C LYS A 77 -34.83 -15.68 -20.64
N ASP A 78 -34.36 -16.71 -21.32
CA ASP A 78 -32.92 -16.91 -21.52
C ASP A 78 -32.36 -15.74 -22.33
N LEU A 79 -31.26 -15.17 -21.84
CA LEU A 79 -30.50 -14.13 -22.50
C LEU A 79 -29.38 -14.78 -23.32
N ASP A 80 -29.04 -14.21 -24.47
CA ASP A 80 -27.95 -14.70 -25.33
C ASP A 80 -26.59 -14.71 -24.59
N GLU A 81 -26.38 -13.75 -23.68
CA GLU A 81 -25.21 -13.65 -22.83
C GLU A 81 -25.62 -13.68 -21.35
N GLN A 82 -25.25 -14.76 -20.65
CA GLN A 82 -25.61 -14.95 -19.25
C GLN A 82 -24.40 -15.39 -18.42
N ILE A 83 -24.19 -14.70 -17.30
CA ILE A 83 -23.24 -15.10 -16.25
C ILE A 83 -24.05 -15.53 -15.03
N THR A 84 -23.87 -16.79 -14.61
CA THR A 84 -24.58 -17.36 -13.46
C THR A 84 -23.63 -17.49 -12.27
N ILE A 85 -23.99 -16.87 -11.15
CA ILE A 85 -23.25 -16.97 -9.88
C ILE A 85 -23.82 -18.15 -9.09
N GLY A 86 -23.01 -19.18 -8.83
CA GLY A 86 -23.38 -20.33 -8.02
C GLY A 86 -23.13 -20.14 -6.53
N ASN A 87 -23.43 -21.17 -5.73
CA ASN A 87 -23.26 -21.16 -4.26
C ASN A 87 -21.86 -21.64 -3.82
N GLN A 88 -20.90 -21.77 -4.74
CA GLN A 88 -19.54 -22.19 -4.43
C GLN A 88 -18.78 -21.07 -3.74
N THR A 89 -18.04 -21.41 -2.69
CA THR A 89 -17.17 -20.48 -1.97
C THR A 89 -15.71 -20.80 -2.27
N TYR A 90 -14.86 -19.77 -2.28
CA TYR A 90 -13.43 -19.89 -2.56
C TYR A 90 -12.62 -19.18 -1.47
N GLN A 91 -11.47 -18.60 -1.80
CA GLN A 91 -10.61 -17.90 -0.86
C GLN A 91 -11.28 -16.66 -0.27
N GLN A 92 -10.88 -16.32 0.95
CA GLN A 92 -11.13 -14.99 1.51
C GLN A 92 -10.14 -13.98 0.91
N ILE A 93 -10.61 -12.76 0.66
CA ILE A 93 -9.79 -11.67 0.13
C ILE A 93 -9.20 -10.89 1.30
N LEU A 94 -7.87 -10.87 1.39
CA LEU A 94 -7.15 -10.17 2.47
C LEU A 94 -7.27 -8.63 2.35
N GLY A 95 -7.17 -8.11 1.13
CA GLY A 95 -7.21 -6.68 0.85
C GLY A 95 -6.56 -6.30 -0.48
N PHE A 96 -6.59 -5.01 -0.78
CA PHE A 96 -5.99 -4.40 -1.97
C PHE A 96 -5.18 -3.18 -1.56
N GLY A 97 -4.13 -2.86 -2.32
CA GLY A 97 -3.11 -1.97 -1.80
C GLY A 97 -2.00 -1.55 -2.74
N GLY A 98 -1.02 -0.86 -2.14
CA GLY A 98 0.20 -0.38 -2.80
C GLY A 98 1.42 -0.46 -1.89
N ALA A 99 2.54 0.09 -2.35
CA ALA A 99 3.81 0.06 -1.63
C ALA A 99 4.24 1.45 -1.13
N PHE A 100 4.63 1.52 0.15
CA PHE A 100 5.29 2.66 0.78
C PHE A 100 6.79 2.62 0.51
N THR A 101 7.18 2.73 -0.77
CA THR A 101 8.60 2.85 -1.17
C THR A 101 9.14 4.24 -0.83
N ASP A 102 10.47 4.38 -0.83
CA ASP A 102 11.10 5.69 -0.67
C ASP A 102 10.64 6.66 -1.75
N SER A 103 10.54 6.20 -2.99
CA SER A 103 10.04 7.02 -4.11
C SER A 103 8.59 7.47 -3.91
N THR A 104 7.69 6.61 -3.44
CA THR A 104 6.32 7.01 -3.08
C THR A 104 6.37 8.14 -2.05
N GLY A 105 7.16 7.96 -1.00
CA GLY A 105 7.21 8.93 0.07
C GLY A 105 7.90 10.25 -0.29
N ILE A 106 8.97 10.22 -1.08
CA ILE A 106 9.63 11.41 -1.63
C ILE A 106 8.67 12.19 -2.52
N ASN A 107 7.95 11.53 -3.43
CA ASN A 107 7.03 12.22 -4.34
C ASN A 107 5.84 12.84 -3.60
N ILE A 108 5.23 12.13 -2.66
CA ILE A 108 4.16 12.70 -1.84
C ILE A 108 4.69 13.90 -1.03
N MET A 109 5.85 13.75 -0.38
CA MET A 109 6.37 14.81 0.50
C MET A 109 6.86 16.06 -0.25
N LYS A 110 7.07 15.99 -1.57
CA LYS A 110 7.34 17.15 -2.44
C LYS A 110 6.11 17.99 -2.75
N MET A 111 4.90 17.46 -2.55
CA MET A 111 3.64 18.18 -2.80
C MET A 111 3.30 19.10 -1.64
N ASP A 112 2.48 20.13 -1.89
CA ASP A 112 1.90 20.95 -0.82
C ASP A 112 1.00 20.12 0.11
N LYS A 113 0.88 20.54 1.37
CA LYS A 113 0.18 19.76 2.41
C LYS A 113 -1.26 19.39 2.04
N GLY A 114 -2.00 20.30 1.40
CA GLY A 114 -3.37 20.03 0.95
C GLY A 114 -3.43 18.93 -0.11
N LEU A 115 -2.49 18.91 -1.05
CA LEU A 115 -2.44 17.86 -2.08
C LEU A 115 -1.95 16.53 -1.48
N GLN A 116 -1.00 16.55 -0.53
CA GLN A 116 -0.61 15.34 0.21
C GLN A 116 -1.81 14.66 0.86
N GLU A 117 -2.67 15.44 1.52
CA GLU A 117 -3.87 14.93 2.17
C GLU A 117 -4.85 14.35 1.16
N LYS A 118 -5.15 15.07 0.07
CA LYS A 118 -6.08 14.60 -0.97
C LYS A 118 -5.62 13.29 -1.59
N ILE A 119 -4.34 13.15 -1.94
CA ILE A 119 -3.80 11.89 -2.51
C ILE A 119 -3.92 10.74 -1.51
N LEU A 120 -3.63 10.96 -0.23
CA LEU A 120 -3.78 9.91 0.78
C LEU A 120 -5.25 9.54 1.00
N ARG A 121 -6.16 10.51 0.94
CA ARG A 121 -7.60 10.24 0.96
C ARG A 121 -8.04 9.42 -0.25
N SER A 122 -7.64 9.81 -1.46
CA SER A 122 -7.97 9.07 -2.69
C SER A 122 -7.58 7.59 -2.61
N TYR A 123 -6.48 7.25 -1.93
CA TYR A 123 -6.10 5.85 -1.72
C TYR A 123 -6.79 5.18 -0.53
N PHE A 124 -6.84 5.83 0.64
CA PHE A 124 -7.09 5.15 1.91
C PHE A 124 -8.44 5.45 2.57
N SER A 125 -9.14 6.54 2.21
CA SER A 125 -10.40 6.91 2.86
C SER A 125 -11.63 6.37 2.14
N LYS A 126 -12.79 6.45 2.84
CA LYS A 126 -14.11 5.99 2.37
C LYS A 126 -14.67 6.73 1.15
N ASP A 127 -14.14 7.92 0.87
CA ASP A 127 -14.44 8.71 -0.32
C ASP A 127 -13.39 8.49 -1.44
N GLY A 128 -12.54 7.46 -1.29
CA GLY A 128 -11.52 7.04 -2.24
C GLY A 128 -11.57 5.53 -2.52
N LEU A 129 -10.41 4.90 -2.69
CA LEU A 129 -10.26 3.49 -3.08
C LEU A 129 -10.25 2.50 -1.89
N GLU A 130 -10.29 3.00 -0.65
CA GLU A 130 -10.27 2.19 0.58
C GLU A 130 -9.17 1.11 0.60
N TYR A 131 -7.94 1.47 0.22
CA TYR A 131 -6.78 0.59 0.31
C TYR A 131 -6.61 0.06 1.74
N SER A 132 -6.56 -1.26 1.87
CA SER A 132 -6.48 -2.00 3.12
C SER A 132 -5.20 -2.83 3.26
N LEU A 133 -4.34 -2.84 2.25
CA LEU A 133 -3.04 -3.49 2.29
C LEU A 133 -1.91 -2.52 1.93
N GLY A 134 -0.79 -2.61 2.65
CA GLY A 134 0.36 -1.74 2.44
C GLY A 134 1.68 -2.50 2.51
N ARG A 135 2.45 -2.51 1.42
CA ARG A 135 3.79 -3.10 1.42
C ARG A 135 4.83 -2.07 1.88
N VAL A 136 5.69 -2.44 2.83
CA VAL A 136 6.78 -1.58 3.30
C VAL A 136 8.14 -2.26 3.07
N PRO A 137 9.02 -1.69 2.25
CA PRO A 137 10.36 -2.23 2.10
C PRO A 137 11.18 -2.21 3.39
N ILE A 138 12.01 -3.22 3.57
CA ILE A 138 13.03 -3.26 4.63
C ILE A 138 14.36 -2.87 3.99
N GLY A 139 14.87 -1.67 4.32
CA GLY A 139 16.01 -1.07 3.65
C GLY A 139 15.67 -0.47 2.28
N GLY A 140 16.71 -0.23 1.48
CA GLY A 140 16.58 0.39 0.16
C GLY A 140 16.24 -0.60 -0.95
N THR A 141 15.54 -0.10 -1.97
CA THR A 141 15.13 -0.84 -3.16
C THR A 141 15.66 -0.15 -4.43
N ASP A 142 15.27 -0.63 -5.60
CA ASP A 142 15.40 0.09 -6.88
C ASP A 142 14.60 1.40 -6.95
N PHE A 143 13.54 1.51 -6.15
CA PHE A 143 12.76 2.74 -5.93
C PHE A 143 13.31 3.58 -4.76
N SER A 144 14.60 3.46 -4.48
CA SER A 144 15.35 4.30 -3.54
C SER A 144 16.42 5.10 -4.28
N THR A 145 16.77 6.28 -3.76
CA THR A 145 17.83 7.12 -4.36
C THR A 145 19.24 6.60 -4.08
N ARG A 146 19.38 5.59 -3.21
CA ARG A 146 20.62 4.89 -2.89
C ARG A 146 20.31 3.46 -2.46
N ALA A 147 21.26 2.54 -2.62
CA ALA A 147 21.19 1.23 -2.01
C ALA A 147 21.64 1.31 -0.54
N TYR A 148 20.89 0.70 0.39
CA TYR A 148 21.22 0.74 1.82
C TYR A 148 20.55 -0.40 2.61
N SER A 149 21.12 -0.67 3.78
CA SER A 149 20.53 -1.47 4.87
C SER A 149 20.46 -0.65 6.16
N TYR A 150 19.97 -1.23 7.25
CA TYR A 150 19.85 -0.57 8.56
C TYR A 150 21.10 -0.70 9.45
N LEU A 151 22.16 -1.33 8.96
CA LEU A 151 23.41 -1.54 9.68
C LEU A 151 24.54 -0.72 9.05
N SER A 152 25.61 -0.49 9.81
CA SER A 152 26.85 0.04 9.27
C SER A 152 27.46 -0.89 8.21
N GLU A 153 28.35 -0.32 7.40
CA GLU A 153 29.15 -1.07 6.43
C GLU A 153 30.24 -1.93 7.11
N GLU A 154 30.64 -1.57 8.33
CA GLU A 154 31.51 -2.38 9.17
C GLU A 154 30.80 -3.64 9.67
N VAL A 155 31.57 -4.72 9.86
CA VAL A 155 31.08 -6.00 10.39
C VAL A 155 30.56 -5.79 11.81
N ASP A 156 29.27 -6.03 12.00
CA ASP A 156 28.59 -5.84 13.28
C ASP A 156 27.69 -7.05 13.60
N PRO A 157 28.28 -8.16 14.09
CA PRO A 157 27.54 -9.40 14.33
C PRO A 157 26.51 -9.28 15.45
N GLN A 158 26.59 -8.23 16.28
CA GLN A 158 25.68 -7.97 17.39
C GLN A 158 24.55 -6.99 17.04
N LEU A 159 24.53 -6.50 15.79
CA LEU A 159 23.54 -5.54 15.26
C LEU A 159 23.47 -4.24 16.09
N LYS A 160 24.56 -3.84 16.74
CA LYS A 160 24.62 -2.65 17.62
C LYS A 160 24.41 -1.34 16.86
N SER A 161 24.78 -1.32 15.59
CA SER A 161 24.65 -0.18 14.69
C SER A 161 23.25 -0.06 14.08
N PHE A 162 22.34 -1.00 14.37
CA PHE A 162 21.01 -1.04 13.78
C PHE A 162 20.26 0.27 14.02
N ARG A 163 19.83 0.93 12.94
CA ARG A 163 18.98 2.10 13.01
C ARG A 163 18.14 2.28 11.75
N LEU A 164 16.90 2.74 11.96
CA LEU A 164 16.07 3.26 10.88
C LEU A 164 16.79 4.38 10.16
N GLN A 165 16.61 4.45 8.85
CA GLN A 165 17.31 5.43 8.02
C GLN A 165 16.44 6.66 7.83
N VAL A 166 17.02 7.70 7.21
CA VAL A 166 16.33 8.96 6.97
C VAL A 166 15.07 8.76 6.13
N GLU A 167 15.07 7.79 5.22
CA GLU A 167 13.96 7.45 4.35
C GLU A 167 12.75 6.88 5.14
N ASP A 168 13.01 6.03 6.15
CA ASP A 168 11.98 5.53 7.05
C ASP A 168 11.34 6.66 7.85
N LEU A 169 12.18 7.49 8.48
CA LEU A 169 11.76 8.50 9.44
C LEU A 169 11.11 9.72 8.79
N LYS A 170 11.61 10.15 7.61
CA LYS A 170 11.09 11.33 6.92
C LYS A 170 9.95 11.03 5.95
N TYR A 171 9.91 9.83 5.39
CA TYR A 171 8.98 9.52 4.30
C TYR A 171 8.00 8.40 4.66
N LYS A 172 8.50 7.18 4.91
CA LYS A 172 7.63 5.99 5.01
C LYS A 172 6.73 6.05 6.24
N ILE A 173 7.31 6.19 7.44
CA ILE A 173 6.57 6.15 8.71
C ILE A 173 5.53 7.27 8.82
N PRO A 174 5.85 8.55 8.51
CA PRO A 174 4.86 9.63 8.56
C PRO A 174 3.66 9.38 7.62
N ILE A 175 3.92 8.85 6.42
CA ILE A 175 2.86 8.57 5.44
C ILE A 175 2.01 7.38 5.88
N ILE A 176 2.64 6.30 6.35
CA ILE A 176 1.94 5.14 6.90
C ILE A 176 1.01 5.55 8.04
N LYS A 177 1.46 6.42 8.96
CA LYS A 177 0.63 6.92 10.06
C LYS A 177 -0.59 7.68 9.57
N LYS A 178 -0.43 8.55 8.55
CA LYS A 178 -1.56 9.25 7.92
C LYS A 178 -2.53 8.27 7.25
N ALA A 179 -2.01 7.29 6.51
CA ALA A 179 -2.82 6.26 5.86
C ALA A 179 -3.63 5.43 6.87
N ARG A 180 -3.01 5.02 8.00
CA ARG A 180 -3.70 4.32 9.11
C ARG A 180 -4.78 5.17 9.77
N GLY A 181 -4.67 6.50 9.74
CA GLY A 181 -5.71 7.40 10.23
C GLY A 181 -6.91 7.55 9.29
N LEU A 182 -6.77 7.11 8.02
CA LEU A 182 -7.80 7.22 6.98
C LEU A 182 -8.49 5.87 6.69
N SER A 183 -7.74 4.76 6.81
CA SER A 183 -8.22 3.40 6.57
C SER A 183 -8.54 2.69 7.89
N GLU A 184 -9.70 2.04 7.97
CA GLU A 184 -10.16 1.35 9.19
C GLU A 184 -9.39 0.05 9.50
N ASP A 185 -8.85 -0.64 8.48
CA ASP A 185 -8.17 -1.94 8.64
C ASP A 185 -6.95 -2.07 7.70
N LEU A 186 -6.04 -1.09 7.77
CA LEU A 186 -4.80 -1.12 6.98
C LEU A 186 -3.82 -2.16 7.53
N LYS A 187 -3.67 -3.28 6.81
CA LYS A 187 -2.68 -4.32 7.08
C LYS A 187 -1.36 -3.98 6.39
N LEU A 188 -0.27 -4.01 7.13
CA LEU A 188 1.07 -3.80 6.57
C LEU A 188 1.81 -5.12 6.42
N PHE A 189 2.52 -5.31 5.31
CA PHE A 189 3.49 -6.38 5.19
C PHE A 189 4.83 -5.88 4.70
N SER A 190 5.90 -6.57 5.05
CA SER A 190 7.26 -6.12 4.72
C SER A 190 8.05 -7.14 3.90
N SER A 191 9.01 -6.65 3.14
CA SER A 191 9.96 -7.48 2.38
C SER A 191 11.33 -6.81 2.36
N ALA A 192 12.39 -7.56 2.62
CA ALA A 192 13.76 -7.09 2.43
C ALA A 192 14.23 -7.31 1.00
N TRP A 193 14.91 -6.31 0.42
CA TRP A 193 15.58 -6.45 -0.88
C TRP A 193 16.99 -6.97 -0.73
N THR A 194 17.77 -6.44 0.22
CA THR A 194 19.18 -6.84 0.40
C THR A 194 19.56 -6.91 1.87
N ALA A 195 20.48 -7.82 2.18
CA ALA A 195 21.23 -7.82 3.44
C ALA A 195 22.38 -6.79 3.42
N PRO A 196 22.97 -6.43 4.59
CA PRO A 196 24.24 -5.71 4.67
C PRO A 196 25.33 -6.37 3.84
N LYS A 197 26.24 -5.58 3.26
CA LYS A 197 27.28 -6.08 2.34
C LYS A 197 28.13 -7.18 2.95
N TRP A 198 28.54 -7.04 4.20
CA TRP A 198 29.41 -8.01 4.87
C TRP A 198 28.75 -9.37 5.10
N MET A 199 27.40 -9.42 5.12
CA MET A 199 26.64 -10.67 5.20
C MET A 199 26.56 -11.43 3.87
N LYS A 200 26.99 -10.83 2.76
CA LYS A 200 26.75 -11.35 1.41
C LYS A 200 28.02 -11.90 0.78
N THR A 201 27.89 -12.97 0.01
CA THR A 201 29.00 -13.64 -0.70
C THR A 201 29.73 -12.72 -1.67
N ASN A 202 29.02 -11.78 -2.32
CA ASN A 202 29.60 -10.83 -3.26
C ASN A 202 30.03 -9.49 -2.62
N GLY A 203 29.79 -9.29 -1.32
CA GLY A 203 30.17 -8.06 -0.62
C GLY A 203 29.49 -6.78 -1.12
N LYS A 204 28.36 -6.88 -1.85
CA LYS A 204 27.72 -5.73 -2.52
C LYS A 204 26.20 -5.76 -2.30
N TYR A 205 25.54 -4.61 -2.43
CA TYR A 205 24.06 -4.56 -2.38
C TYR A 205 23.41 -5.11 -3.66
N THR A 206 24.08 -4.97 -4.81
CA THR A 206 23.57 -5.36 -6.14
C THR A 206 24.56 -6.29 -6.86
N GLY A 207 24.15 -6.83 -8.01
CA GLY A 207 24.97 -7.71 -8.85
C GLY A 207 24.80 -9.20 -8.54
N PRO A 208 25.47 -10.07 -9.31
CA PRO A 208 25.20 -11.49 -9.32
C PRO A 208 25.81 -12.20 -8.10
N VAL A 209 25.38 -13.44 -7.90
CA VAL A 209 25.88 -14.35 -6.86
C VAL A 209 25.84 -13.69 -5.48
N SER A 210 24.71 -13.06 -5.15
CA SER A 210 24.53 -12.24 -3.94
C SER A 210 23.87 -13.01 -2.79
N PHE A 211 24.30 -14.25 -2.54
CA PHE A 211 23.78 -15.11 -1.48
C PHE A 211 24.12 -14.54 -0.10
N LEU A 212 23.26 -14.84 0.88
CA LEU A 212 23.62 -14.65 2.29
C LEU A 212 24.63 -15.74 2.68
N LYS A 213 25.68 -15.37 3.42
CA LYS A 213 26.62 -16.37 3.94
C LYS A 213 25.98 -17.11 5.12
N GLU A 214 26.20 -18.41 5.20
CA GLU A 214 25.53 -19.31 6.15
C GLU A 214 25.78 -18.91 7.61
N GLU A 215 26.98 -18.42 7.92
CA GLU A 215 27.35 -17.94 9.26
C GLU A 215 26.55 -16.72 9.74
N TYR A 216 25.77 -16.08 8.87
CA TYR A 216 24.95 -14.90 9.17
C TYR A 216 23.44 -15.14 9.14
N TYR A 217 22.98 -16.39 8.99
CA TYR A 217 21.55 -16.70 8.89
C TYR A 217 20.78 -16.26 10.14
N GLN A 218 21.30 -16.55 11.33
CA GLN A 218 20.65 -16.12 12.58
C GLN A 218 20.63 -14.59 12.71
N GLN A 219 21.74 -13.93 12.40
CA GLN A 219 21.84 -12.47 12.46
C GLN A 219 20.91 -11.80 11.44
N TRP A 220 20.65 -12.45 10.31
CA TRP A 220 19.67 -11.97 9.33
C TRP A 220 18.23 -12.14 9.81
N ALA A 221 17.91 -13.22 10.54
CA ALA A 221 16.62 -13.33 11.24
C ALA A 221 16.48 -12.25 12.32
N ASP A 222 17.51 -12.06 13.15
CA ASP A 222 17.53 -11.03 14.19
C ASP A 222 17.41 -9.61 13.61
N TYR A 223 17.99 -9.35 12.44
CA TYR A 223 17.84 -8.09 11.72
C TYR A 223 16.38 -7.77 11.38
N HIS A 224 15.58 -8.76 10.99
CA HIS A 224 14.16 -8.59 10.74
C HIS A 224 13.38 -8.32 12.03
N VAL A 225 13.73 -8.98 13.13
CA VAL A 225 13.13 -8.72 14.45
C VAL A 225 13.43 -7.27 14.88
N ARG A 226 14.69 -6.82 14.74
CA ARG A 226 15.08 -5.42 15.02
C ARG A 226 14.31 -4.40 14.18
N PHE A 227 14.00 -4.73 12.93
CA PHE A 227 13.14 -3.90 12.09
C PHE A 227 11.71 -3.81 12.63
N LEU A 228 11.12 -4.93 13.03
CA LEU A 228 9.78 -4.97 13.61
C LEU A 228 9.73 -4.18 14.92
N ASP A 229 10.72 -4.36 15.81
CA ASP A 229 10.84 -3.61 17.06
C ASP A 229 10.96 -2.11 16.80
N ALA A 230 11.85 -1.70 15.89
CA ALA A 230 12.09 -0.29 15.61
C ALA A 230 10.89 0.42 14.96
N TYR A 231 10.09 -0.29 14.14
CA TYR A 231 8.82 0.25 13.64
C TYR A 231 7.73 0.25 14.72
N SER A 232 7.72 -0.75 15.60
CA SER A 232 6.80 -0.83 16.74
C SER A 232 7.03 0.34 17.71
N ASP A 233 8.28 0.72 17.98
CA ASP A 233 8.66 1.92 18.76
C ASP A 233 8.14 3.22 18.12
N GLN A 234 7.84 3.17 16.82
CA GLN A 234 7.23 4.26 16.08
C GLN A 234 5.70 4.11 15.96
N ASN A 235 5.06 3.21 16.72
CA ASN A 235 3.63 2.88 16.65
C ASN A 235 3.19 2.37 15.26
N VAL A 236 4.06 1.65 14.56
CA VAL A 236 3.75 1.00 13.28
C VAL A 236 3.95 -0.50 13.43
N THR A 237 2.90 -1.27 13.18
CA THR A 237 2.87 -2.72 13.36
C THR A 237 2.58 -3.41 12.02
N PHE A 238 3.04 -4.66 11.88
CA PHE A 238 2.94 -5.44 10.65
C PHE A 238 2.03 -6.65 10.84
N TRP A 239 1.21 -6.93 9.84
CA TRP A 239 0.41 -8.15 9.71
C TRP A 239 1.26 -9.33 9.25
N GLY A 240 2.28 -9.09 8.40
CA GLY A 240 3.11 -10.17 7.87
C GLY A 240 4.43 -9.70 7.28
N MET A 241 5.26 -10.66 6.87
CA MET A 241 6.56 -10.42 6.25
C MET A 241 6.83 -11.54 5.24
N THR A 242 7.49 -11.21 4.13
CA THR A 242 8.00 -12.21 3.18
C THR A 242 9.42 -12.63 3.57
N THR A 243 9.85 -13.83 3.17
CA THR A 243 11.25 -14.31 3.40
C THR A 243 12.31 -13.48 2.65
N GLY A 244 11.88 -12.72 1.64
CA GLY A 244 12.68 -11.78 0.87
C GLY A 244 11.89 -11.24 -0.32
N ASN A 245 12.43 -10.25 -1.02
CA ASN A 245 11.95 -9.82 -2.32
C ASN A 245 12.71 -10.58 -3.42
N GLU A 246 11.98 -11.18 -4.36
CA GLU A 246 12.52 -11.78 -5.60
C GLU A 246 13.85 -12.54 -5.40
N PRO A 247 13.84 -13.66 -4.67
CA PRO A 247 15.04 -14.36 -4.23
C PRO A 247 15.97 -14.81 -5.37
N LEU A 248 15.45 -14.98 -6.59
CA LEU A 248 16.24 -15.38 -7.75
C LEU A 248 16.98 -14.21 -8.43
N SER A 249 16.56 -12.96 -8.19
CA SER A 249 17.17 -11.76 -8.82
C SER A 249 18.63 -11.59 -8.42
N GLY A 250 19.02 -12.01 -7.21
CA GLY A 250 20.40 -11.95 -6.72
C GLY A 250 21.37 -12.96 -7.37
N ILE A 251 20.85 -13.92 -8.14
CA ILE A 251 21.69 -14.83 -8.93
C ILE A 251 22.13 -14.13 -10.23
N LEU A 252 21.28 -13.28 -10.78
CA LEU A 252 21.48 -12.57 -12.04
C LEU A 252 22.29 -11.29 -11.85
N ASN A 253 22.94 -10.83 -12.92
CA ASN A 253 23.65 -9.56 -12.91
C ASN A 253 22.68 -8.37 -13.09
N MET A 254 21.88 -8.11 -12.07
CA MET A 254 20.91 -7.01 -12.06
C MET A 254 21.41 -5.84 -11.20
N PRO A 255 21.26 -4.58 -11.67
CA PRO A 255 21.66 -3.38 -10.93
C PRO A 255 20.64 -3.00 -9.84
N VAL A 256 20.11 -4.00 -9.13
CA VAL A 256 18.97 -3.88 -8.22
C VAL A 256 19.38 -4.47 -6.87
N PRO A 257 19.06 -3.83 -5.72
CA PRO A 257 19.30 -4.43 -4.42
C PRO A 257 18.64 -5.80 -4.32
N SER A 258 19.41 -6.83 -3.97
CA SER A 258 18.94 -8.23 -3.97
C SER A 258 19.68 -9.07 -2.94
N VAL A 259 19.07 -10.13 -2.43
CA VAL A 259 19.77 -11.19 -1.70
C VAL A 259 19.28 -12.52 -2.27
N ALA A 260 20.23 -13.36 -2.68
CA ALA A 260 19.91 -14.56 -3.43
C ALA A 260 19.49 -15.69 -2.50
N TRP A 261 18.40 -16.38 -2.85
CA TRP A 261 18.00 -17.64 -2.23
C TRP A 261 17.55 -18.63 -3.30
N VAL A 262 17.76 -19.92 -3.03
CA VAL A 262 17.17 -21.02 -3.79
C VAL A 262 16.17 -21.75 -2.87
N ALA A 263 15.21 -22.48 -3.43
CA ALA A 263 14.16 -23.11 -2.62
C ALA A 263 14.68 -23.96 -1.43
N PRO A 264 15.81 -24.70 -1.53
CA PRO A 264 16.37 -25.43 -0.38
C PRO A 264 16.95 -24.56 0.74
N THR A 265 17.23 -23.28 0.47
CA THR A 265 17.84 -22.35 1.43
C THR A 265 16.88 -21.25 1.90
N GLN A 266 15.63 -21.22 1.40
CA GLN A 266 14.55 -20.37 1.89
C GLN A 266 13.82 -21.00 3.07
#